data_AF-A0A2H1KJX3-F1
#
_entry.id   AF-A0A2H1KJX3-F1
#
_cell.length_a   1.000
_cell.length_b   1.000
_cell.length_c   1.000
_cell.angle_alpha   90.00
_cell.angle_beta   90.00
_cell.angle_gamma   90.00
#
_symmetry.space_group_name_H-M   'P 1'
#
loop_
_entity.id
_entity.type
_entity.pdbx_description
1 polymer ?
#
loop_
_entity_poly.entity_id
_entity_poly.type
_entity_poly.pdbx_seq_one_letter_code
_entity_poly.pdbx_strand_id
1 'polypeptide(L)'
;MLLTDPGTGDIAAPLQPLFDTLMASERPQTTICWLRRPPGIGPRLLRAMVLGKMEISHAAFEALLSDRAHNYLRDLLAAVGVLPPYEPAIARMTPWLDSKLTALPAEEARLVNRFARWRVLRRLRGHAERGELTKAMIDRGRAEITEAIRFLNWARHHGETIDTVSQGMLDRYFHTHPSKIDTLCARS
;
A
#
# COMPACT_ATOMS: atom_id res chain seq x y z
N MET A 1 -30.94 -5.71 10.00
CA MET A 1 -29.76 -5.57 10.85
C MET A 1 -28.53 -5.34 9.94
N LEU A 2 -27.43 -4.70 10.38
CA LEU A 2 -26.41 -4.16 9.45
C LEU A 2 -25.58 -5.24 8.73
N LEU A 3 -25.42 -6.41 9.34
CA LEU A 3 -24.57 -7.51 8.88
C LEU A 3 -25.37 -8.73 8.39
N THR A 4 -26.69 -8.61 8.38
CA THR A 4 -27.61 -9.69 7.99
C THR A 4 -28.02 -9.53 6.54
N ASP A 5 -28.01 -10.61 5.78
CA ASP A 5 -28.57 -10.67 4.44
C ASP A 5 -30.09 -10.44 4.51
N PRO A 6 -30.65 -9.52 3.69
CA PRO A 6 -32.06 -9.17 3.77
C PRO A 6 -33.01 -10.23 3.19
N GLY A 7 -32.52 -11.22 2.44
CA GLY A 7 -33.33 -12.31 1.89
C GLY A 7 -33.40 -13.53 2.81
N THR A 8 -32.34 -13.79 3.56
CA THR A 8 -32.21 -14.96 4.46
C THR A 8 -32.32 -14.61 5.94
N GLY A 9 -32.03 -13.36 6.32
CA GLY A 9 -31.97 -12.93 7.73
C GLY A 9 -30.68 -13.36 8.44
N ASP A 10 -29.85 -14.17 7.80
CA ASP A 10 -28.61 -14.73 8.36
C ASP A 10 -27.44 -13.76 8.18
N ILE A 11 -26.41 -13.93 9.03
CA ILE A 11 -25.15 -13.19 8.88
C ILE A 11 -24.43 -13.73 7.65
N ALA A 12 -23.97 -12.84 6.76
CA ALA A 12 -23.17 -13.25 5.62
C ALA A 12 -21.91 -13.97 6.11
N ALA A 13 -21.73 -15.24 5.75
CA ALA A 13 -20.66 -16.10 6.27
C ALA A 13 -19.25 -15.45 6.25
N PRO A 14 -18.84 -14.69 5.21
CA PRO A 14 -17.55 -14.00 5.21
C PRO A 14 -17.39 -12.91 6.28
N LEU A 15 -18.49 -12.37 6.82
CA LEU A 15 -18.49 -11.32 7.84
C LEU A 15 -18.73 -11.85 9.26
N GLN A 16 -18.89 -13.17 9.43
CA GLN A 16 -19.06 -13.80 10.73
C GLN A 16 -17.95 -13.43 11.74
N PRO A 17 -16.65 -13.42 11.37
CA PRO A 17 -15.59 -13.04 12.31
C PRO A 17 -15.71 -11.60 12.82
N LEU A 18 -16.19 -10.68 11.97
CA LEU A 18 -16.46 -9.30 12.37
C LEU A 18 -17.63 -9.25 13.38
N PHE A 19 -18.70 -10.01 13.12
CA PHE A 19 -19.84 -10.09 14.04
C PHE A 19 -19.41 -10.64 15.40
N ASP A 20 -18.70 -11.77 15.42
CA ASP A 20 -18.24 -12.41 16.66
C ASP A 20 -17.33 -11.49 17.46
N THR A 21 -16.40 -10.80 16.78
CA THR A 21 -15.50 -9.82 17.42
C THR A 21 -16.26 -8.65 18.03
N LEU A 22 -17.28 -8.14 17.34
CA LEU A 22 -18.13 -7.09 17.88
C LEU A 22 -18.91 -7.58 19.10
N MET A 23 -19.44 -8.81 19.07
CA MET A 23 -20.18 -9.39 20.20
C MET A 23 -19.28 -9.68 21.42
N ALA A 24 -18.02 -10.04 21.20
CA ALA A 24 -17.06 -10.34 22.26
C ALA A 24 -16.34 -9.09 22.82
N SER A 25 -16.44 -7.94 22.15
CA SER A 25 -15.77 -6.70 22.59
C SER A 25 -16.40 -6.14 23.86
N GLU A 26 -15.58 -5.62 24.79
CA GLU A 26 -16.09 -4.91 25.97
C GLU A 26 -16.77 -3.57 25.61
N ARG A 27 -16.46 -3.01 24.43
CA ARG A 27 -16.97 -1.71 23.98
C ARG A 27 -17.39 -1.73 22.51
N PRO A 28 -18.38 -2.54 22.10
CA PRO A 28 -18.83 -2.62 20.71
C PRO A 28 -19.36 -1.28 20.19
N GLN A 29 -19.93 -0.50 21.12
CA GLN A 29 -20.45 0.85 20.91
C GLN A 29 -19.43 1.75 20.20
N THR A 30 -18.13 1.66 20.54
CA THR A 30 -17.11 2.56 20.01
C THR A 30 -16.77 2.21 18.56
N THR A 31 -16.61 0.92 18.25
CA THR A 31 -16.41 0.43 16.88
C THR A 31 -17.61 0.73 15.99
N ILE A 32 -18.83 0.52 16.49
CA ILE A 32 -20.08 0.82 15.76
C ILE A 32 -20.26 2.33 15.58
N CYS A 33 -20.00 3.13 16.61
CA CYS A 33 -20.08 4.59 16.54
C CYS A 33 -19.09 5.12 15.50
N TRP A 34 -17.86 4.60 15.49
CA TRP A 34 -16.87 4.95 14.48
C TRP A 34 -17.33 4.59 13.06
N LEU A 35 -17.86 3.38 12.84
CA LEU A 35 -18.38 2.95 11.53
C LEU A 35 -19.43 3.93 10.99
N ARG A 36 -20.25 4.48 11.88
CA ARG A 36 -21.34 5.42 11.56
C ARG A 36 -20.92 6.88 11.51
N ARG A 37 -19.66 7.23 11.84
CA ARG A 37 -19.19 8.62 11.78
C ARG A 37 -19.22 9.15 10.34
N PRO A 38 -19.62 10.42 10.11
CA PRO A 38 -19.65 11.02 8.79
C PRO A 38 -18.31 10.85 8.06
N PRO A 39 -18.32 10.47 6.76
CA PRO A 39 -19.48 10.36 5.87
C PRO A 39 -20.34 9.08 6.01
N GLY A 40 -20.09 8.20 6.99
CA GLY A 40 -20.95 7.04 7.27
C GLY A 40 -20.79 5.89 6.27
N ILE A 41 -19.61 5.80 5.65
CA ILE A 41 -19.32 4.86 4.54
C ILE A 41 -19.25 3.40 5.00
N GLY A 42 -18.80 3.14 6.23
CA GLY A 42 -18.62 1.79 6.77
C GLY A 42 -19.87 0.90 6.63
N PRO A 43 -21.03 1.34 7.17
CA PRO A 43 -22.30 0.64 7.02
C PRO A 43 -22.72 0.40 5.56
N ARG A 44 -22.45 1.37 4.68
CA ARG A 44 -22.78 1.26 3.26
C ARG A 44 -21.95 0.18 2.57
N LEU A 45 -20.64 0.13 2.84
CA LEU A 45 -19.74 -0.89 2.28
C LEU A 45 -20.03 -2.27 2.85
N LEU A 46 -20.26 -2.39 4.16
CA LEU A 46 -20.66 -3.65 4.78
C LEU A 46 -21.96 -4.20 4.16
N ARG A 47 -22.95 -3.32 3.94
CA ARG A 47 -24.18 -3.71 3.24
C ARG A 47 -23.94 -4.12 1.79
N ALA A 48 -23.04 -3.44 1.07
CA ALA A 48 -22.68 -3.81 -0.29
C ALA A 48 -22.01 -5.20 -0.34
N MET A 49 -21.15 -5.52 0.62
CA MET A 49 -20.53 -6.84 0.77
C MET A 49 -21.56 -7.93 1.06
N VAL A 50 -22.46 -7.69 2.02
CA VAL A 50 -23.57 -8.62 2.35
C VAL A 50 -24.42 -8.92 1.11
N LEU A 51 -24.74 -7.89 0.32
CA LEU A 51 -25.54 -8.03 -0.91
C LEU A 51 -24.76 -8.59 -2.11
N GLY A 52 -23.48 -8.96 -1.95
CA GLY A 52 -22.62 -9.40 -3.05
C GLY A 52 -22.31 -8.32 -4.10
N LYS A 53 -22.61 -7.05 -3.81
CA LYS A 53 -22.36 -5.91 -4.71
C LYS A 53 -20.91 -5.41 -4.64
N MET A 54 -20.17 -5.83 -3.63
CA MET A 54 -18.76 -5.54 -3.45
C MET A 54 -18.05 -6.81 -3.01
N GLU A 55 -16.98 -7.16 -3.71
CA GLU A 55 -16.11 -8.26 -3.31
C GLU A 55 -15.37 -7.93 -2.01
N ILE A 56 -15.23 -8.92 -1.12
CA ILE A 56 -14.44 -8.79 0.11
C ILE A 56 -12.98 -9.11 -0.24
N SER A 57 -12.29 -8.15 -0.84
CA SER A 57 -10.91 -8.29 -1.26
C SER A 57 -10.13 -6.99 -1.09
N HIS A 58 -8.80 -7.10 -0.91
CA HIS A 58 -7.93 -5.92 -0.90
C HIS A 58 -8.01 -5.12 -2.19
N ALA A 59 -8.17 -5.78 -3.34
CA ALA A 59 -8.33 -5.15 -4.64
C ALA A 59 -9.60 -4.28 -4.70
N ALA A 60 -10.72 -4.77 -4.14
CA ALA A 60 -11.95 -4.00 -4.06
C ALA A 60 -11.76 -2.70 -3.24
N PHE A 61 -10.97 -2.75 -2.16
CA PHE A 61 -10.61 -1.54 -1.40
C PHE A 61 -9.64 -0.61 -2.14
N GLU A 62 -8.75 -1.14 -2.98
CA GLU A 62 -7.81 -0.33 -3.79
C GLU A 62 -8.50 0.42 -4.92
N ALA A 63 -9.63 -0.10 -5.42
CA ALA A 63 -10.48 0.58 -6.38
C ALA A 63 -11.33 1.71 -5.76
N LEU A 64 -11.44 1.77 -4.43
CA LEU A 64 -12.16 2.83 -3.72
C LEU A 64 -11.24 4.03 -3.46
N LEU A 65 -11.85 5.17 -3.12
CA LEU A 65 -11.09 6.33 -2.68
C LEU A 65 -10.24 5.98 -1.45
N SER A 66 -8.94 6.26 -1.50
CA SER A 66 -8.01 5.98 -0.41
C SER A 66 -8.10 7.01 0.72
N ASP A 67 -9.30 7.21 1.27
CA ASP A 67 -9.54 8.09 2.41
C ASP A 67 -9.43 7.36 3.76
N ARG A 68 -9.53 8.11 4.86
CA ARG A 68 -9.40 7.57 6.23
C ARG A 68 -10.48 6.53 6.57
N ALA A 69 -11.70 6.70 6.06
CA ALA A 69 -12.82 5.83 6.39
C ALA A 69 -12.67 4.46 5.71
N HIS A 70 -12.32 4.44 4.42
CA HIS A 70 -12.07 3.20 3.68
C HIS A 70 -10.89 2.42 4.23
N ASN A 71 -9.78 3.10 4.51
CA ASN A 71 -8.58 2.49 5.07
C ASN A 71 -8.85 1.85 6.43
N TYR A 72 -9.55 2.53 7.32
CA TYR A 72 -9.85 1.96 8.63
C TYR A 72 -10.80 0.75 8.53
N LEU A 73 -11.81 0.76 7.66
CA LEU A 73 -12.65 -0.43 7.46
C LEU A 73 -11.81 -1.61 6.95
N ARG A 74 -10.90 -1.36 6.00
CA ARG A 74 -9.96 -2.39 5.50
C ARG A 74 -9.07 -2.92 6.63
N ASP A 75 -8.51 -2.04 7.45
CA ASP A 75 -7.67 -2.39 8.60
C ASP A 75 -8.45 -3.23 9.62
N LEU A 76 -9.69 -2.86 9.91
CA LEU A 76 -10.57 -3.62 10.81
C LEU A 76 -10.88 -5.01 10.26
N LEU A 77 -11.24 -5.12 8.98
CA LEU A 77 -11.54 -6.40 8.35
C LEU A 77 -10.31 -7.32 8.29
N ALA A 78 -9.11 -6.77 8.09
CA ALA A 78 -7.88 -7.54 8.18
C ALA A 78 -7.58 -7.97 9.63
N ALA A 79 -7.76 -7.07 10.60
CA ALA A 79 -7.51 -7.35 12.01
C ALA A 79 -8.44 -8.44 12.59
N VAL A 80 -9.69 -8.51 12.11
CA VAL A 80 -10.65 -9.55 12.52
C VAL A 80 -10.63 -10.79 11.62
N GLY A 81 -9.68 -10.87 10.67
CA GLY A 81 -9.45 -12.06 9.83
C GLY A 81 -10.45 -12.23 8.67
N VAL A 82 -11.28 -11.23 8.38
CA VAL A 82 -12.17 -11.24 7.20
C VAL A 82 -11.38 -11.02 5.91
N LEU A 83 -10.36 -10.16 5.96
CA LEU A 83 -9.37 -10.01 4.90
C LEU A 83 -8.06 -10.69 5.31
N PRO A 84 -7.26 -11.18 4.35
CA PRO A 84 -5.90 -11.61 4.63
C PRO A 84 -5.09 -10.52 5.35
N PRO A 85 -4.10 -10.89 6.18
CA PRO A 85 -3.20 -9.91 6.78
C PRO A 85 -2.43 -9.17 5.68
N TYR A 86 -2.28 -7.87 5.86
CA TYR A 86 -1.54 -7.02 4.93
C TYR A 86 -0.83 -5.91 5.70
N GLU A 87 0.21 -5.35 5.10
CA GLU A 87 0.94 -4.22 5.67
C GLU A 87 0.43 -2.90 5.07
N PRO A 88 -0.27 -2.05 5.86
CA PRO A 88 -0.80 -0.79 5.35
C PRO A 88 0.29 0.15 4.81
N ALA A 89 1.49 0.09 5.40
CA ALA A 89 2.63 0.89 4.95
C ALA A 89 3.12 0.47 3.55
N ILE A 90 3.18 -0.84 3.29
CA ILE A 90 3.56 -1.39 1.98
C ILE A 90 2.43 -1.17 0.97
N ALA A 91 1.17 -1.39 1.36
CA ALA A 91 0.01 -1.16 0.50
C ALA A 91 -0.07 0.29 0.02
N ARG A 92 0.26 1.26 0.89
CA ARG A 92 0.35 2.69 0.53
C ARG A 92 1.52 3.03 -0.38
N MET A 93 2.49 2.14 -0.58
CA MET A 93 3.57 2.37 -1.55
C MET A 93 3.12 2.15 -2.99
N THR A 94 2.18 1.25 -3.25
CA THR A 94 1.68 1.00 -4.62
C THR A 94 1.05 2.24 -5.26
N PRO A 95 0.03 2.90 -4.68
CA PRO A 95 -0.56 4.09 -5.30
C PRO A 95 0.42 5.27 -5.36
N TRP A 96 1.34 5.37 -4.38
CA TRP A 96 2.41 6.35 -4.43
C TRP A 96 3.36 6.09 -5.60
N LEU A 97 3.78 4.84 -5.82
CA LEU A 97 4.61 4.43 -6.95
C LEU A 97 3.88 4.74 -8.27
N ASP A 98 2.63 4.32 -8.40
CA ASP A 98 1.84 4.57 -9.60
C ASP A 98 1.76 6.08 -9.91
N SER A 99 1.56 6.93 -8.90
CA SER A 99 1.59 8.39 -9.08
C SER A 99 2.92 8.93 -9.62
N LYS A 100 4.05 8.30 -9.24
CA LYS A 100 5.38 8.66 -9.75
C LYS A 100 5.59 8.19 -11.17
N LEU A 101 5.09 7.00 -11.51
CA LEU A 101 5.22 6.41 -12.84
C LEU A 101 4.44 7.19 -13.90
N THR A 102 3.27 7.76 -13.56
CA THR A 102 2.46 8.57 -14.50
C THR A 102 3.20 9.79 -15.05
N ALA A 103 4.21 10.30 -14.33
CA ALA A 103 5.00 11.45 -14.75
C ALA A 103 6.20 11.09 -15.66
N LEU A 104 6.42 9.80 -15.92
CA LEU A 104 7.59 9.30 -16.67
C LEU A 104 7.21 8.83 -18.07
N PRO A 105 8.15 8.88 -19.03
CA PRO A 105 8.02 8.17 -20.30
C PRO A 105 7.74 6.68 -20.09
N ALA A 106 6.98 6.06 -20.99
CA ALA A 106 6.47 4.69 -20.81
C ALA A 106 7.57 3.65 -20.57
N GLU A 107 8.73 3.81 -21.21
CA GLU A 107 9.87 2.90 -21.06
C GLU A 107 10.52 3.02 -19.68
N GLU A 108 10.82 4.24 -19.23
CA GLU A 108 11.35 4.53 -17.91
C GLU A 108 10.37 4.08 -16.82
N ALA A 109 9.07 4.35 -17.00
CA ALA A 109 8.03 3.92 -16.08
C ALA A 109 8.03 2.38 -15.93
N ARG A 110 8.15 1.64 -17.02
CA ARG A 110 8.24 0.16 -16.98
C ARG A 110 9.48 -0.29 -16.21
N LEU A 111 10.64 0.34 -16.42
CA LEU A 111 11.87 -0.03 -15.73
C LEU A 111 11.77 0.25 -14.22
N VAL A 112 11.36 1.45 -13.84
CA VAL A 112 11.18 1.85 -12.43
C VAL A 112 10.15 0.95 -11.75
N ASN A 113 9.04 0.64 -12.41
CA ASN A 113 8.02 -0.25 -11.88
C ASN A 113 8.58 -1.65 -11.60
N ARG A 114 9.34 -2.22 -12.55
CA ARG A 114 10.01 -3.51 -12.34
C ARG A 114 10.98 -3.44 -11.16
N PHE A 115 11.87 -2.45 -11.14
CA PHE A 115 12.83 -2.26 -10.05
C PHE A 115 12.13 -2.16 -8.69
N ALA A 116 11.12 -1.29 -8.57
CA ALA A 116 10.37 -1.08 -7.36
C ALA A 116 9.69 -2.36 -6.87
N ARG A 117 9.04 -3.11 -7.77
CA ARG A 117 8.32 -4.35 -7.43
C ARG A 117 9.26 -5.50 -7.04
N TRP A 118 10.27 -5.77 -7.87
CA TRP A 118 11.14 -6.93 -7.71
C TRP A 118 12.15 -6.78 -6.57
N ARG A 119 12.64 -5.56 -6.33
CA ARG A 119 13.66 -5.30 -5.31
C ARG A 119 13.08 -4.67 -4.06
N VAL A 120 12.47 -3.49 -4.19
CA VAL A 120 12.10 -2.68 -3.02
C VAL A 120 10.90 -3.28 -2.30
N LEU A 121 9.77 -3.50 -2.98
CA LEU A 121 8.56 -4.05 -2.38
C LEU A 121 8.75 -5.50 -1.92
N ARG A 122 9.49 -6.32 -2.68
CA ARG A 122 9.82 -7.69 -2.26
C ARG A 122 10.62 -7.71 -0.95
N ARG A 123 11.65 -6.86 -0.83
CA ARG A 123 12.44 -6.74 0.41
C ARG A 123 11.56 -6.32 1.59
N LEU A 124 10.71 -5.32 1.41
CA LEU A 124 9.82 -4.84 2.47
C LEU A 124 8.81 -5.90 2.91
N ARG A 125 8.23 -6.66 1.97
CA ARG A 125 7.34 -7.79 2.30
C ARG A 125 8.06 -8.86 3.11
N GLY A 126 9.29 -9.20 2.76
CA GLY A 126 10.08 -10.15 3.55
C GLY A 126 10.33 -9.67 4.99
N HIS A 127 10.54 -8.38 5.22
CA HIS A 127 10.65 -7.85 6.59
C HIS A 127 9.32 -7.82 7.33
N ALA A 128 8.22 -7.54 6.63
CA ALA A 128 6.88 -7.61 7.19
C ALA A 128 6.52 -9.02 7.67
N GLU A 129 6.79 -10.02 6.84
CA GLU A 129 6.56 -11.43 7.15
C GLU A 129 7.33 -11.88 8.41
N ARG A 130 8.47 -11.25 8.70
CA ARG A 130 9.26 -11.50 9.93
C ARG A 130 8.90 -10.58 11.11
N GLY A 131 7.95 -9.66 10.95
CA GLY A 131 7.60 -8.67 11.98
C GLY A 131 8.69 -7.61 12.22
N GLU A 132 9.63 -7.47 11.28
CA GLU A 132 10.78 -6.55 11.37
C GLU A 132 10.55 -5.23 10.61
N LEU A 133 9.39 -5.06 9.99
CA LEU A 133 9.13 -3.90 9.15
C LEU A 133 9.08 -2.62 9.99
N THR A 134 10.01 -1.71 9.73
CA THR A 134 10.03 -0.39 10.36
C THR A 134 9.64 0.72 9.39
N LYS A 135 9.16 1.85 9.93
CA LYS A 135 8.92 3.08 9.17
C LYS A 135 10.18 3.54 8.41
N ALA A 136 11.35 3.45 9.04
CA ALA A 136 12.62 3.84 8.42
C ALA A 136 12.93 3.02 7.15
N MET A 137 12.56 1.74 7.13
CA MET A 137 12.76 0.88 5.96
C MET A 137 11.82 1.23 4.82
N ILE A 138 10.57 1.59 5.13
CA ILE A 138 9.61 2.13 4.15
C ILE A 138 10.12 3.45 3.56
N ASP A 139 10.57 4.37 4.41
CA ASP A 139 11.10 5.66 3.99
C ASP A 139 12.36 5.50 3.11
N ARG A 140 13.26 4.57 3.49
CA ARG A 140 14.42 4.19 2.66
C ARG A 140 14.00 3.60 1.32
N GLY A 141 12.99 2.73 1.28
CA GLY A 141 12.45 2.19 0.04
C GLY A 141 11.89 3.26 -0.90
N ARG A 142 11.18 4.25 -0.35
CA ARG A 142 10.70 5.41 -1.13
C ARG A 142 11.85 6.27 -1.65
N ALA A 143 12.88 6.49 -0.84
CA ALA A 143 14.08 7.22 -1.24
C ALA A 143 14.81 6.49 -2.40
N GLU A 144 14.99 5.17 -2.28
CA GLU A 144 15.64 4.33 -3.30
C GLU A 144 14.92 4.43 -4.67
N ILE A 145 13.58 4.38 -4.68
CA ILE A 145 12.78 4.56 -5.91
C ILE A 145 12.88 5.99 -6.44
N THR A 146 12.85 7.00 -5.56
CA THR A 146 12.94 8.41 -5.96
C THR A 146 14.30 8.73 -6.58
N GLU A 147 15.38 8.19 -6.02
CA GLU A 147 16.73 8.35 -6.58
C GLU A 147 16.89 7.64 -7.92
N ALA A 148 16.31 6.44 -8.08
CA ALA A 148 16.28 5.77 -9.39
C ALA A 148 15.58 6.62 -10.46
N ILE A 149 14.47 7.28 -10.11
CA ILE A 149 13.78 8.21 -11.02
C ILE A 149 14.64 9.43 -11.34
N ARG A 150 15.33 10.01 -10.35
CA ARG A 150 16.23 11.15 -10.56
C ARG A 150 17.39 10.79 -11.48
N PHE A 151 17.99 9.62 -11.26
CA PHE A 151 19.05 9.10 -12.12
C PHE A 151 18.58 8.96 -13.57
N LEU A 152 17.42 8.37 -13.82
CA LEU A 152 16.86 8.23 -15.17
C LEU A 152 16.57 9.58 -15.83
N ASN A 153 16.03 10.54 -15.08
CA ASN A 153 15.82 11.89 -15.59
C ASN A 153 17.15 12.58 -15.96
N TRP A 154 18.17 12.45 -15.11
CA TRP A 154 19.51 12.98 -15.39
C TRP A 154 20.15 12.32 -16.61
N ALA A 155 20.05 10.99 -16.73
CA ALA A 155 20.52 10.21 -17.87
C ALA A 155 19.93 10.72 -19.19
N ARG A 156 18.60 10.88 -19.23
CA ARG A 156 17.89 11.42 -20.39
C ARG A 156 18.36 12.82 -20.77
N HIS A 157 18.60 13.69 -19.80
CA HIS A 157 19.12 15.04 -20.07
C HIS A 157 20.53 15.05 -20.68
N HIS A 158 21.30 13.97 -20.51
CA HIS A 158 22.63 13.83 -21.09
C HIS A 158 22.64 13.01 -22.40
N GLY A 159 21.46 12.73 -22.99
CA GLY A 159 21.33 12.04 -24.28
C GLY A 159 21.58 10.54 -24.22
N GLU A 160 21.59 9.95 -23.03
CA GLU A 160 21.89 8.54 -22.79
C GLU A 160 20.60 7.74 -22.61
N THR A 161 20.58 6.51 -23.13
CA THR A 161 19.44 5.59 -23.00
C THR A 161 19.73 4.53 -21.95
N ILE A 162 18.68 3.84 -21.48
CA ILE A 162 18.83 2.73 -20.52
C ILE A 162 19.76 1.63 -21.04
N ASP A 163 19.79 1.42 -22.35
CA ASP A 163 20.66 0.43 -23.00
C ASP A 163 22.15 0.81 -22.97
N THR A 164 22.46 2.09 -22.72
CA THR A 164 23.84 2.60 -22.59
C THR A 164 24.25 2.85 -21.13
N VAL A 165 23.38 2.51 -20.16
CA VAL A 165 23.69 2.65 -18.72
C VAL A 165 24.87 1.74 -18.36
N SER A 166 26.03 2.37 -18.21
CA SER A 166 27.28 1.73 -17.81
C SER A 166 27.66 2.10 -16.38
N GLN A 167 28.59 1.36 -15.77
CA GLN A 167 29.14 1.69 -14.45
C GLN A 167 29.72 3.12 -14.40
N GLY A 168 30.39 3.57 -15.46
CA GLY A 168 30.93 4.94 -15.55
C GLY A 168 29.85 6.02 -15.54
N MET A 169 28.62 5.69 -15.94
CA MET A 169 27.48 6.59 -15.88
C MET A 169 26.94 6.75 -14.46
N LEU A 170 26.92 5.65 -13.69
CA LEU A 170 26.60 5.68 -12.26
C LEU A 170 27.65 6.50 -11.51
N ASP A 171 28.93 6.29 -11.79
CA ASP A 171 30.02 7.04 -11.16
C ASP A 171 29.94 8.55 -11.47
N ARG A 172 29.60 8.93 -12.72
CA ARG A 172 29.37 10.32 -13.13
C ARG A 172 28.15 10.93 -12.43
N TYR A 173 27.08 10.16 -12.25
CA TYR A 173 25.92 10.62 -11.47
C TYR A 173 26.30 10.85 -10.00
N PHE A 174 27.00 9.91 -9.36
CA PHE A 174 27.42 10.05 -7.96
C PHE A 174 28.39 11.22 -7.75
N HIS A 175 29.24 11.52 -8.74
CA HIS A 175 30.12 12.69 -8.70
C HIS A 175 29.36 14.03 -8.77
N THR A 176 28.26 14.08 -9.53
CA THR A 176 27.45 15.30 -9.71
C THR A 176 26.33 15.43 -8.68
N HIS A 177 25.94 14.32 -8.05
CA HIS A 177 24.89 14.23 -7.05
C HIS A 177 25.39 13.36 -5.89
N PRO A 178 26.14 13.92 -4.92
CA PRO A 178 26.54 13.17 -3.74
C PRO A 178 25.28 12.68 -3.03
N SER A 179 24.98 11.40 -3.21
CA SER A 179 23.73 10.81 -2.73
C SER A 179 23.74 10.76 -1.20
N LYS A 180 22.57 10.99 -0.58
CA LYS A 180 22.35 10.74 0.86
C LYS A 180 22.55 9.26 1.25
N ILE A 181 22.81 8.38 0.29
CA ILE A 181 23.08 6.95 0.50
C ILE A 181 24.47 6.75 1.13
N ASP A 182 25.47 7.57 0.76
CA ASP A 182 26.84 7.45 1.32
C ASP A 182 26.94 7.92 2.77
N THR A 183 26.08 8.86 3.18
CA THR A 183 26.09 9.39 4.56
C THR A 183 25.56 8.41 5.60
N LEU A 184 25.02 7.25 5.20
CA LEU A 184 24.48 6.25 6.11
C LEU A 184 25.39 5.03 6.31
N CYS A 185 26.46 4.85 5.53
CA CYS A 185 27.47 3.80 5.79
C CYS A 185 28.61 4.28 6.70
N ALA A 186 28.75 5.59 6.93
CA ALA A 186 29.80 6.18 7.76
C ALA A 186 29.46 6.27 9.27
N ARG A 187 28.36 5.65 9.71
CA ARG A 187 27.99 5.53 11.12
C ARG A 187 27.63 4.08 11.45
N SER A 188 28.64 3.22 11.42
CA SER A 188 28.64 1.90 12.09
C SER A 188 29.80 1.89 13.07
#